data_AF-A0A3P7M8U9-F1
#
_entry.id   AF-A0A3P7M8U9-F1
#
_cell.length_a   1.000
_cell.length_b   1.000
_cell.length_c   1.000
_cell.angle_alpha   90.00
_cell.angle_beta   90.00
_cell.angle_gamma   90.00
#
_symmetry.space_group_name_H-M   'P 1'
#
loop_
_entity.id
_entity.type
_entity.pdbx_description
1 polymer ?
#
loop_
_entity_poly.entity_id
_entity_poly.type
_entity_poly.pdbx_seq_one_letter_code
_entity_poly.pdbx_strand_id
1 'polypeptide(L)'
;MVKLGMLGRKSGKGCFDYTSHAKHRHVNSALSEVLTQYAVPPVVPNSPQRIQYRLFSRFVNEAVLCLQEGILVNGPVEGDIGAVFGLGFPPCLGGESSITC
;
A
#
# COMPACT_ATOMS: atom_id res chain seq x y z
N MET A 1 8.75 11.07 -9.61
CA MET A 1 9.42 9.78 -9.87
C MET A 1 9.49 9.41 -11.35
N VAL A 2 8.36 9.31 -12.08
CA VAL A 2 8.35 8.94 -13.51
C VAL A 2 9.21 9.86 -14.39
N LYS A 3 9.04 11.19 -14.27
CA LYS A 3 9.87 12.18 -15.00
C LYS A 3 11.37 12.08 -14.70
N LEU A 4 11.75 11.54 -13.54
CA LEU A 4 13.14 11.38 -13.11
C LEU A 4 13.71 10.00 -13.49
N GLY A 5 12.98 9.19 -14.28
CA GLY A 5 13.41 7.84 -14.69
C GLY A 5 13.39 6.80 -13.55
N MET A 6 12.85 7.14 -12.38
CA MET A 6 12.72 6.23 -11.23
C MET A 6 11.44 5.39 -11.37
N LEU A 7 11.50 4.29 -12.13
CA LEU A 7 10.36 3.42 -12.46
C LEU A 7 10.36 2.10 -11.65
N GLY A 8 11.20 2.00 -10.62
CA GLY A 8 11.29 0.82 -9.77
C GLY A 8 12.22 -0.24 -10.34
N ARG A 9 11.86 -1.52 -10.19
CA ARG A 9 12.72 -2.64 -10.60
C ARG A 9 13.04 -2.65 -12.10
N LYS A 10 12.12 -2.16 -12.95
CA LYS A 10 12.30 -2.13 -14.41
C LYS A 10 13.45 -1.21 -14.85
N SER A 11 13.64 -0.07 -14.18
CA SER A 11 14.71 0.88 -14.49
C SER A 11 15.92 0.76 -13.55
N GLY A 12 15.95 -0.27 -12.69
CA GLY A 12 17.00 -0.46 -11.69
C GLY A 12 16.97 0.54 -10.53
N LYS A 13 16.08 1.54 -10.54
CA LYS A 13 16.02 2.62 -9.52
C LYS A 13 14.57 3.03 -9.24
N GLY A 14 14.21 3.08 -7.96
CA GLY A 14 12.91 3.55 -7.47
C GLY A 14 13.03 4.12 -6.05
N CYS A 15 12.18 3.64 -5.12
CA CYS A 15 12.36 3.92 -3.69
C CYS A 15 13.65 3.31 -3.13
N PHE A 16 14.06 2.19 -3.72
CA PHE A 16 15.32 1.53 -3.44
C PHE A 16 16.19 1.55 -4.68
N ASP A 17 17.48 1.39 -4.47
CA ASP A 17 18.39 1.04 -5.54
C ASP A 17 18.27 -0.47 -5.83
N TYR A 18 17.98 -0.80 -7.08
CA TYR A 18 17.80 -2.19 -7.56
C TYR A 18 18.97 -2.61 -8.47
N THR A 19 20.06 -1.84 -8.54
CA THR A 19 21.25 -2.18 -9.34
C THR A 19 22.00 -3.40 -8.82
N SER A 20 21.91 -3.70 -7.52
CA SER A 20 22.43 -4.93 -6.94
C SER A 20 21.32 -5.96 -6.74
N HIS A 21 21.59 -7.22 -7.09
CA HIS A 21 20.73 -8.37 -6.79
C HIS A 21 20.79 -8.77 -5.30
N ALA A 22 21.17 -7.86 -4.41
CA ALA A 22 21.34 -8.13 -2.99
C ALA A 22 19.99 -8.30 -2.28
N LYS A 23 19.98 -9.17 -1.26
CA LYS A 23 18.84 -9.43 -0.38
C LYS A 23 18.44 -8.18 0.43
N HIS A 24 19.44 -7.36 0.78
CA HIS A 24 19.26 -6.04 1.39
C HIS A 24 19.48 -4.94 0.35
N ARG A 25 18.44 -4.14 0.11
CA ARG A 25 18.48 -3.03 -0.83
C ARG A 25 18.72 -1.72 -0.11
N HIS A 26 19.59 -0.90 -0.66
CA HIS A 26 19.84 0.44 -0.13
C HIS A 26 18.72 1.40 -0.55
N VAL A 27 18.42 2.36 0.32
CA VAL A 27 17.49 3.46 0.02
C VAL A 27 18.13 4.39 -1.00
N ASN A 28 17.36 4.81 -2.00
CA ASN A 28 17.84 5.72 -3.03
C ASN A 28 18.01 7.14 -2.46
N SER A 29 19.25 7.65 -2.41
CA SER A 29 19.56 8.99 -1.91
C SER A 29 18.93 10.10 -2.74
N ALA A 30 18.78 9.93 -4.05
CA ALA A 30 18.12 10.92 -4.90
C ALA A 30 16.62 11.05 -4.58
N LEU A 31 16.02 10.06 -3.92
CA LEU A 31 14.62 10.13 -3.54
C LEU A 31 14.39 10.98 -2.28
N SER A 32 15.36 11.06 -1.36
CA SER A 32 15.19 11.85 -0.13
C SER A 32 15.08 13.34 -0.44
N GLU A 33 15.85 13.84 -1.41
CA GLU A 33 15.77 15.23 -1.89
C GLU A 33 14.37 15.55 -2.44
N VAL A 34 13.85 14.67 -3.30
CA VAL A 34 12.49 14.83 -3.86
C VAL A 34 11.43 14.75 -2.77
N LEU A 35 11.53 13.77 -1.85
CA LEU A 35 10.56 13.63 -0.76
C LEU A 35 10.54 14.86 0.15
N THR A 36 11.70 15.45 0.42
CA THR A 36 11.81 16.66 1.26
C THR A 36 11.16 17.87 0.59
N GLN A 37 11.32 18.01 -0.73
CA GLN A 37 10.71 19.09 -1.50
C GLN A 37 9.17 19.07 -1.47
N TYR A 38 8.57 17.88 -1.45
CA TYR A 38 7.11 17.70 -1.48
C TYR A 38 6.52 17.24 -0.13
N ALA A 39 7.31 17.28 0.95
CA ALA A 39 6.86 16.86 2.27
C ALA A 39 5.86 17.87 2.84
N VAL A 40 4.68 17.39 3.23
CA VAL A 40 3.68 18.18 3.96
C VAL A 40 3.82 17.87 5.45
N PRO A 41 3.91 18.89 6.33
CA PRO A 41 4.01 18.67 7.76
C PRO A 41 2.75 17.97 8.29
N PRO A 42 2.90 16.96 9.16
CA PRO A 42 1.75 16.27 9.71
C PRO A 42 1.01 17.16 10.72
N VAL A 43 -0.32 17.22 10.61
CA VAL A 43 -1.18 17.95 11.56
C VAL A 43 -1.18 17.28 12.94
N VAL A 44 -0.96 15.96 12.98
CA VAL A 44 -0.93 15.13 14.20
C VAL A 44 0.26 14.16 14.07
N PRO A 45 0.98 13.82 15.15
CA PRO A 45 2.11 12.89 15.09
C PRO A 45 1.77 11.57 14.39
N ASN A 46 2.66 11.15 13.48
CA ASN A 46 2.56 9.88 12.78
C ASN A 46 3.06 8.75 13.68
N SER A 47 2.22 8.25 14.60
CA SER A 47 2.53 7.02 15.33
C SER A 47 2.46 5.80 14.40
N PRO A 48 3.21 4.72 14.67
CA PRO A 48 3.18 3.50 13.86
C PRO A 48 1.77 2.95 13.63
N GLN A 49 0.95 2.95 14.68
CA GLN A 49 -0.44 2.50 14.64
C GLN A 49 -1.27 3.40 13.73
N ARG A 50 -1.07 4.72 13.78
CA ARG A 50 -1.82 5.68 12.94
C ARG A 50 -1.44 5.54 11.46
N ILE A 51 -0.17 5.26 11.16
CA ILE A 51 0.26 4.99 9.78
C ILE A 51 -0.41 3.71 9.27
N GLN A 52 -0.44 2.64 10.08
CA GLN A 52 -1.12 1.39 9.75
C GLN A 52 -2.61 1.62 9.47
N TYR A 53 -3.33 2.24 10.40
CA TYR A 53 -4.76 2.52 10.23
C TYR A 53 -5.07 3.43 9.03
N ARG A 54 -4.20 4.39 8.69
CA ARG A 54 -4.41 5.25 7.51
C ARG A 54 -4.40 4.50 6.19
N LEU A 55 -3.55 3.48 6.09
CA LEU A 55 -3.48 2.60 4.91
C LEU A 55 -4.67 1.64 4.91
N PHE A 56 -4.94 1.07 6.08
CA PHE A 56 -5.93 0.01 6.25
C PHE A 56 -7.37 0.50 6.10
N SER A 57 -7.73 1.59 6.79
CA SER A 57 -9.11 2.09 6.79
C SER A 57 -9.57 2.52 5.40
N ARG A 58 -8.67 3.08 4.59
CA ARG A 58 -8.95 3.43 3.20
C ARG A 58 -9.20 2.20 2.35
N PHE A 59 -8.37 1.16 2.54
CA PHE A 59 -8.53 -0.09 1.82
C PHE A 59 -9.88 -0.75 2.13
N VAL A 60 -10.21 -0.89 3.41
CA VAL A 60 -11.49 -1.47 3.86
C VAL A 60 -12.67 -0.63 3.37
N ASN A 61 -12.59 0.70 3.41
CA ASN A 61 -13.67 1.57 2.96
C ASN A 61 -13.98 1.39 1.46
N GLU A 62 -12.98 1.22 0.61
CA GLU A 62 -13.18 0.92 -0.81
C GLU A 62 -13.78 -0.47 -1.03
N ALA A 63 -13.36 -1.48 -0.24
CA ALA A 63 -13.94 -2.81 -0.33
C ALA A 63 -15.42 -2.85 0.07
N VAL A 64 -15.80 -2.09 1.11
CA VAL A 64 -17.21 -1.92 1.50
C VAL A 64 -17.99 -1.20 0.38
N LEU A 65 -17.41 -0.21 -0.27
CA LEU A 65 -18.04 0.47 -1.41
C LEU A 65 -18.28 -0.52 -2.57
N CYS A 66 -17.28 -1.33 -2.93
CA CYS A 66 -17.42 -2.38 -3.95
C CYS A 66 -18.50 -3.41 -3.61
N LEU A 67 -18.69 -3.72 -2.33
CA LEU A 67 -19.77 -4.59 -1.87
C LEU A 67 -21.14 -3.90 -2.02
N GLN A 68 -21.25 -2.63 -1.65
CA GLN A 68 -22.49 -1.84 -1.77
C GLN A 68 -22.91 -1.61 -3.22
N GLU A 69 -21.94 -1.38 -4.11
CA GLU A 69 -22.17 -1.22 -5.55
C GLU A 69 -22.48 -2.55 -6.27
N GLY A 70 -22.40 -3.67 -5.55
CA GLY A 70 -22.69 -5.00 -6.10
C GLY A 70 -21.63 -5.51 -7.07
N ILE A 71 -20.42 -4.95 -7.05
CA ILE A 71 -19.27 -5.43 -7.84
C ILE A 71 -18.87 -6.83 -7.36
N LEU A 72 -18.95 -7.07 -6.04
CA LEU A 72 -18.77 -8.39 -5.43
C LEU A 72 -20.08 -9.18 -5.53
N VAL A 73 -20.32 -9.76 -6.71
CA VAL A 73 -21.59 -10.42 -7.07
C VAL A 73 -21.89 -11.65 -6.20
N ASN A 74 -20.87 -12.39 -5.77
CA ASN A 74 -21.03 -13.60 -4.96
C ASN A 74 -20.89 -13.36 -3.45
N GLY A 75 -20.88 -12.10 -3.01
CA GLY A 75 -20.86 -11.69 -1.60
C GLY A 75 -19.46 -11.44 -1.02
N PRO A 76 -19.37 -11.17 0.30
CA PRO A 76 -18.16 -10.67 0.97
C PRO A 76 -17.00 -11.69 1.00
N VAL A 77 -17.32 -12.98 0.95
CA VAL A 77 -16.33 -14.07 1.00
C VAL A 77 -15.41 -14.06 -0.23
N GLU A 78 -15.94 -13.69 -1.41
CA GLU A 78 -15.12 -13.57 -2.62
C GLU A 78 -14.15 -12.38 -2.53
N GLY A 79 -14.60 -11.28 -1.92
CA GLY A 79 -13.78 -10.11 -1.64
C GLY A 79 -12.58 -10.48 -0.76
N ASP A 80 -12.84 -11.16 0.37
CA ASP A 80 -11.81 -11.57 1.32
C ASP A 80 -10.75 -12.50 0.69
N ILE A 81 -11.18 -13.45 -0.17
CA ILE A 81 -10.25 -14.31 -0.91
C ILE A 81 -9.42 -13.47 -1.89
N GLY A 82 -10.05 -12.57 -2.64
CA GLY A 82 -9.38 -11.70 -3.61
C GLY A 82 -8.34 -10.80 -2.99
N ALA A 83 -8.62 -10.22 -1.82
CA ALA A 83 -7.68 -9.35 -1.14
C ALA A 83 -6.56 -10.09 -0.41
N VAL A 84 -6.84 -11.23 0.22
CA VAL A 84 -5.80 -12.04 0.87
C VAL A 84 -4.83 -12.62 -0.15
N PHE A 85 -5.34 -13.21 -1.25
CA PHE A 85 -4.48 -13.91 -2.23
C PHE A 85 -4.00 -13.02 -3.38
N GLY A 86 -4.74 -11.98 -3.76
CA GLY A 86 -4.37 -11.09 -4.85
C GLY A 86 -3.55 -9.88 -4.38
N LEU A 87 -4.03 -9.20 -3.33
CA LEU A 87 -3.46 -7.93 -2.86
C LEU A 87 -2.51 -8.11 -1.67
N GLY A 88 -2.51 -9.29 -1.04
CA GLY A 88 -1.64 -9.64 0.08
C GLY A 88 -2.13 -9.08 1.42
N PHE A 89 -3.45 -8.97 1.60
CA PHE A 89 -4.04 -8.58 2.88
C PHE A 89 -3.65 -9.59 3.98
N PRO A 90 -3.30 -9.14 5.20
CA PRO A 90 -2.82 -10.02 6.26
C PRO A 90 -3.88 -11.08 6.63
N PRO A 91 -3.58 -12.38 6.47
CA PRO A 91 -4.57 -13.46 6.67
C PRO A 91 -5.00 -13.61 8.13
N CYS A 92 -4.21 -13.12 9.08
CA CYS A 92 -4.55 -13.13 10.50
C CYS A 92 -5.70 -12.20 10.90
N LEU A 93 -6.14 -11.32 9.99
CA LEU A 93 -7.30 -10.45 10.19
C LEU A 93 -8.55 -10.93 9.45
N GLY A 94 -8.51 -12.10 8.80
CA GLY A 94 -9.68 -12.73 8.17
C GLY A 94 -10.13 -12.15 6.82
N GLY A 95 -9.44 -11.12 6.30
CA GLY A 95 -9.89 -10.35 5.13
C GLY A 95 -10.50 -9.00 5.54
N GLU A 96 -10.71 -8.11 4.59
CA GLU A 96 -11.22 -6.76 4.81
C GLU A 96 -12.71 -6.72 5.17
N SER A 97 -13.51 -7.66 4.66
CA SER A 97 -14.93 -7.76 4.98
C SER A 97 -15.13 -8.31 6.39
N SER A 98 -14.29 -9.28 6.79
CA SER A 98 -14.33 -9.90 8.12
C SER A 98 -14.04 -8.94 9.29
N ILE A 99 -13.53 -7.73 9.03
CA ILE A 99 -13.26 -6.68 10.04
C ILE A 99 -14.43 -5.71 10.18
N THR A 100 -15.34 -5.71 9.20
CA THR A 100 -16.49 -4.80 9.16
C THR A 100 -17.77 -5.45 9.69
N CYS A 101 -17.75 -6.77 9.95
CA CYS A 101 -18.85 -7.55 10.52
C CYS A 101 -18.71 -7.76 12.03
#